data_AF-A0A9C7PJC8-F1
#
_entry.id   AF-A0A9C7PJC8-F1
#
_cell.length_a   1.000
_cell.length_b   1.000
_cell.length_c   1.000
_cell.angle_alpha   90.00
_cell.angle_beta   90.00
_cell.angle_gamma   90.00
#
_symmetry.space_group_name_H-M   'P 1'
#
loop_
_entity.id
_entity.type
_entity.pdbx_description
1 polymer ?
#
loop_
_entity_poly.entity_id
_entity_poly.type
_entity_poly.pdbx_seq_one_letter_code
_entity_poly.pdbx_strand_id
1 'polypeptide(L)'
;MTAIEILPGEDGQALHRDDTIYPIDLAGMELQIGVMWAINDFTAENGATRVVPGSHRYLRSWHLPSLGEWLPAEMPNGSALFYLGSTWHGVVRTIASRAG
;
A
#
# COMPACT_ATOMS: atom_id res chain seq x y z
N MET A 1 3.26 16.29 0.84
CA MET A 1 3.01 15.47 2.04
C MET A 1 1.53 15.48 2.28
N THR A 2 0.92 14.31 2.40
CA THR A 2 -0.52 14.13 2.60
C THR A 2 -0.73 13.35 3.88
N ALA A 3 -1.76 13.68 4.66
CA ALA A 3 -2.22 12.85 5.77
C ALA A 3 -3.46 12.07 5.30
N ILE A 4 -3.49 10.78 5.59
CA ILE A 4 -4.61 9.88 5.26
C ILE A 4 -5.12 9.31 6.58
N GLU A 5 -6.38 9.58 6.88
CA GLU A 5 -7.11 8.95 7.97
C GLU A 5 -8.03 7.89 7.38
N ILE A 6 -8.04 6.70 7.98
CA ILE A 6 -8.96 5.62 7.62
C ILE A 6 -9.98 5.49 8.75
N LEU A 7 -11.24 5.78 8.45
CA LEU A 7 -12.33 5.71 9.42
C LEU A 7 -12.94 4.30 9.48
N PRO A 8 -13.49 3.90 10.64
CA PRO A 8 -14.21 2.64 10.76
C PRO A 8 -15.34 2.52 9.74
N GLY A 9 -15.34 1.43 8.98
CA GLY A 9 -16.36 1.11 8.00
C GLY A 9 -16.10 1.66 6.59
N GLU A 10 -15.05 2.46 6.38
CA GLU A 10 -14.64 2.93 5.06
C GLU A 10 -14.32 1.76 4.12
N ASP A 11 -14.68 1.93 2.86
CA ASP A 11 -14.40 0.94 1.84
C ASP A 11 -12.90 0.82 1.60
N GLY A 12 -12.47 -0.40 1.27
CA GLY A 12 -11.09 -0.65 0.89
C GLY A 12 -10.75 0.05 -0.43
N GLN A 13 -9.45 0.31 -0.61
CA GLN A 13 -8.94 0.74 -1.90
C GLN A 13 -8.81 -0.48 -2.82
N ALA A 14 -9.09 -0.29 -4.11
CA ALA A 14 -8.71 -1.29 -5.10
C ALA A 14 -7.20 -1.50 -5.05
N LEU A 15 -6.73 -2.73 -5.29
CA LEU A 15 -5.30 -3.01 -5.37
C LEU A 15 -4.71 -2.20 -6.53
N HIS A 16 -3.68 -1.39 -6.27
CA HIS A 16 -3.14 -0.44 -7.24
C HIS A 16 -1.63 -0.25 -7.09
N ARG A 17 -1.06 0.50 -8.04
CA ARG A 17 0.30 1.02 -8.04
C ARG A 17 0.25 2.54 -8.11
N ASP A 18 1.10 3.22 -7.36
CA ASP A 18 1.12 4.69 -7.32
C ASP A 18 1.75 5.28 -8.60
N ASP A 19 2.66 4.54 -9.22
CA ASP A 19 3.37 4.97 -10.44
C ASP A 19 2.43 5.13 -11.65
N THR A 20 1.20 4.61 -11.59
CA THR A 20 0.19 4.73 -12.65
C THR A 20 -0.27 6.17 -12.91
N ILE A 21 0.04 7.11 -12.02
CA ILE A 21 -0.18 8.54 -12.25
C ILE A 21 0.65 9.06 -13.43
N TYR A 22 1.79 8.43 -13.73
CA TYR A 22 2.62 8.76 -14.87
C TYR A 22 2.13 7.99 -16.10
N PRO A 23 1.72 8.66 -17.19
CA PRO A 23 1.22 8.00 -18.40
C PRO A 23 2.35 7.48 -19.29
N ILE A 24 3.46 7.04 -18.69
CA ILE A 24 4.66 6.54 -19.36
C ILE A 24 5.19 5.31 -18.62
N ASP A 25 5.56 4.29 -19.39
CA ASP A 25 6.33 3.15 -18.88
C ASP A 25 7.73 3.22 -19.51
N LEU A 26 8.71 3.61 -18.69
CA LEU A 26 10.10 3.70 -19.12
C LEU A 26 10.85 2.41 -18.80
N ALA A 27 10.54 1.36 -19.56
CA ALA A 27 11.36 0.16 -19.73
C ALA A 27 11.96 -0.47 -18.46
N GLY A 28 11.25 -0.46 -17.33
CA GLY A 28 11.73 -1.04 -16.07
C GLY A 28 12.38 -0.06 -15.10
N MET A 29 12.27 1.24 -15.34
CA MET A 29 12.65 2.27 -14.37
C MET A 29 11.53 2.51 -13.35
N GLU A 30 11.93 2.65 -12.09
CA GLU A 30 11.05 3.13 -11.03
C GLU A 30 10.92 4.65 -11.11
N LEU A 31 9.68 5.12 -11.25
CA LEU A 31 9.37 6.55 -11.38
C LEU A 31 8.99 7.19 -10.03
N GLN A 32 8.81 6.38 -8.99
CA GLN A 32 8.36 6.85 -7.69
C GLN A 32 8.87 5.95 -6.56
N ILE A 33 9.17 6.58 -5.44
CA ILE A 33 9.36 5.91 -4.15
C ILE A 33 8.36 6.55 -3.19
N GLY A 34 7.53 5.71 -2.58
CA GLY A 34 6.60 6.10 -1.53
C GLY A 34 7.22 5.89 -0.16
N VAL A 35 6.93 6.81 0.76
CA VAL A 35 7.24 6.65 2.19
C VAL A 35 5.96 6.91 2.96
N MET A 36 5.49 5.89 3.68
CA MET A 36 4.32 5.98 4.53
C MET A 36 4.77 5.94 5.99
N TRP A 37 4.44 7.00 6.74
CA TRP A 37 4.75 7.10 8.16
C TRP A 37 3.52 6.77 9.00
N ALA A 38 3.68 5.85 9.95
CA ALA A 38 2.62 5.46 10.87
C ALA A 38 2.45 6.54 11.95
N ILE A 39 1.34 7.28 11.91
CA ILE A 39 0.99 8.28 12.94
C ILE A 39 0.28 7.64 14.14
N ASN A 40 -0.22 6.41 13.97
CA ASN A 40 -0.75 5.50 14.98
C ASN A 40 -0.35 4.07 14.61
N ASP A 41 -0.61 3.11 15.49
CA ASP A 41 -0.31 1.70 15.22
C ASP A 41 -1.15 1.20 14.04
N PHE A 42 -0.50 0.56 13.07
CA PHE A 42 -1.15 -0.17 11.98
C PHE A 42 -1.10 -1.66 12.31
N THR A 43 -2.26 -2.29 12.36
CA THR A 43 -2.43 -3.74 12.56
C THR A 43 -3.27 -4.33 11.44
N ALA A 44 -3.20 -5.64 11.25
CA ALA A 44 -4.03 -6.34 10.27
C ALA A 44 -5.52 -6.06 10.47
N GLU A 45 -5.96 -5.89 11.72
CA GLU A 45 -7.35 -5.65 12.11
C GLU A 45 -7.79 -4.21 11.86
N ASN A 46 -6.93 -3.22 12.09
CA ASN A 46 -7.28 -1.79 11.96
C ASN A 46 -6.98 -1.20 10.58
N GLY A 47 -6.87 -2.08 9.58
CA GLY A 47 -6.72 -1.69 8.18
C GLY A 47 -5.32 -1.24 7.85
N ALA A 48 -4.27 -1.85 8.41
CA ALA A 48 -2.90 -1.68 7.91
C ALA A 48 -2.89 -1.77 6.38
N THR A 49 -2.13 -0.87 5.73
CA THR A 49 -1.89 -0.95 4.29
C THR A 49 -1.36 -2.34 3.98
N ARG A 50 -2.02 -3.02 3.06
CA ARG A 50 -1.56 -4.33 2.61
C ARG A 50 -0.69 -4.15 1.37
N VAL A 51 0.41 -4.86 1.33
CA VAL A 51 1.40 -4.85 0.25
C VAL A 51 1.53 -6.24 -0.34
N VAL A 52 1.89 -6.33 -1.60
CA VAL A 52 2.32 -7.59 -2.22
C VAL A 52 3.84 -7.56 -2.35
N PRO A 53 4.60 -8.23 -1.46
CA PRO A 53 6.05 -8.25 -1.55
C PRO A 53 6.55 -8.80 -2.89
N GLY A 54 7.60 -8.20 -3.44
CA GLY A 54 8.18 -8.62 -4.73
C GLY A 54 7.40 -8.20 -5.98
N SER A 55 6.19 -7.66 -5.83
CA SER A 55 5.32 -7.31 -6.96
C SER A 55 5.85 -6.18 -7.85
N HIS A 56 6.74 -5.33 -7.33
CA HIS A 56 7.50 -4.33 -8.10
C HIS A 56 8.31 -4.93 -9.26
N ARG A 57 8.59 -6.24 -9.24
CA ARG A 57 9.31 -6.93 -10.33
C ARG A 57 8.43 -7.22 -11.53
N TYR A 58 7.11 -7.03 -11.40
CA TYR A 58 6.12 -7.33 -12.42
C TYR A 58 5.78 -6.13 -13.30
N LEU A 59 6.66 -5.13 -13.41
CA LEU A 59 6.45 -3.90 -14.19
C LEU A 59 5.88 -4.12 -15.60
N ARG A 60 6.21 -5.25 -16.24
CA ARG A 60 5.76 -5.60 -17.60
C ARG A 60 4.72 -6.72 -17.67
N SER A 61 4.24 -7.18 -16.53
CA SER A 61 3.42 -8.37 -16.42
C SER A 61 1.97 -7.97 -16.23
N TRP A 62 1.10 -8.43 -17.14
CA TRP A 62 -0.36 -8.38 -16.98
C TRP A 62 -0.87 -9.29 -15.86
N HIS A 63 0.02 -10.00 -15.16
CA HIS A 63 -0.35 -10.83 -14.02
C HIS A 63 -0.64 -9.92 -12.84
N LEU A 64 -1.91 -9.87 -12.47
CA LEU A 64 -2.31 -9.39 -11.16
C LEU A 64 -1.73 -10.35 -10.11
N PRO A 65 -1.08 -9.83 -9.05
CA PRO A 65 -0.62 -10.69 -7.97
C PRO A 65 -1.80 -11.40 -7.30
N SER A 66 -1.51 -12.57 -6.72
CA SER A 66 -2.53 -13.32 -6.00
C SER A 66 -2.92 -12.58 -4.72
N LEU A 67 -4.22 -12.57 -4.39
CA LEU A 67 -4.70 -12.01 -3.12
C LEU A 67 -4.07 -12.72 -1.90
N GLY A 68 -3.63 -13.98 -2.04
CA GLY A 68 -2.91 -14.70 -0.99
C GLY A 68 -1.52 -14.14 -0.68
N GLU A 69 -0.96 -13.33 -1.57
CA GLU A 69 0.34 -12.66 -1.40
C GLU A 69 0.19 -11.25 -0.78
N TRP A 70 -1.04 -10.84 -0.46
CA TRP A 70 -1.37 -9.51 0.04
C TRP A 70 -1.29 -9.43 1.57
N LEU A 71 -0.12 -9.04 2.07
CA LEU A 71 0.23 -9.05 3.48
C LEU A 71 0.04 -7.67 4.12
N PRO A 72 -0.50 -7.57 5.35
CA PRO A 72 -0.57 -6.31 6.08
C PRO A 72 0.83 -5.81 6.45
N ALA A 73 1.11 -4.56 6.16
CA ALA A 73 2.29 -3.86 6.67
C ALA A 73 1.99 -3.34 8.09
N GLU A 74 2.06 -4.24 9.07
CA GLU A 74 1.89 -3.88 10.47
C GLU A 74 3.06 -3.01 10.93
N MET A 75 2.75 -1.90 11.58
CA MET A 75 3.69 -0.84 11.89
C MET A 75 3.33 -0.18 13.21
N PRO A 76 4.18 -0.28 14.26
CA PRO A 76 4.04 0.55 15.45
C PRO A 76 4.11 2.04 15.10
N ASN A 77 3.47 2.87 15.91
CA ASN A 77 3.55 4.33 15.85
C ASN A 77 4.99 4.81 15.65
N GLY A 78 5.20 5.67 14.67
CA GLY A 78 6.51 6.22 14.33
C GLY A 78 7.32 5.39 13.34
N SER A 79 6.86 4.18 12.98
CA SER A 79 7.49 3.37 11.93
C SER A 79 7.26 3.96 10.54
N ALA A 80 8.11 3.58 9.59
CA ALA A 80 7.99 3.99 8.20
C ALA A 80 8.09 2.79 7.24
N LEU A 81 7.16 2.71 6.28
CA LEU A 81 7.21 1.80 5.15
C LEU A 81 7.75 2.55 3.93
N PHE A 82 8.85 2.04 3.38
CA PHE A 82 9.39 2.46 2.09
C PHE A 82 8.95 1.45 1.03
N TYR A 83 8.44 1.93 -0.10
CA TYR A 83 8.02 1.08 -1.21
C TYR A 83 8.26 1.76 -2.55
N LEU A 84 8.47 0.95 -3.58
CA LEU A 84 8.56 1.43 -4.96
C LEU A 84 7.15 1.70 -5.48
N GLY A 85 6.96 2.75 -6.28
CA GLY A 85 5.65 3.12 -6.82
C GLY A 85 4.99 2.00 -7.63
N SER A 86 5.79 1.09 -8.17
CA SER A 86 5.37 -0.12 -8.86
C SER A 86 4.88 -1.26 -7.95
N THR A 87 5.05 -1.13 -6.64
CA THR A 87 4.61 -2.14 -5.67
C THR A 87 3.09 -2.12 -5.58
N TRP A 88 2.46 -3.26 -5.79
CA TRP A 88 1.03 -3.40 -5.61
C TRP A 88 0.65 -3.32 -4.13
N HIS A 89 -0.26 -2.41 -3.81
CA HIS A 89 -0.70 -2.18 -2.45
C HIS A 89 -2.13 -1.60 -2.40
N GLY A 90 -2.65 -1.47 -1.19
CA GLY A 90 -3.94 -0.85 -0.90
C GLY A 90 -4.40 -1.17 0.51
N VAL A 91 -5.41 -0.46 0.98
CA VAL A 91 -6.06 -0.73 2.27
C VAL A 91 -7.29 -1.61 2.07
N VAL A 92 -7.54 -2.54 3.00
CA VAL A 92 -8.80 -3.30 3.04
C VAL A 92 -9.81 -2.60 3.94
N ARG A 93 -11.10 -2.79 3.64
CA ARG A 93 -12.18 -2.36 4.53
C ARG A 93 -11.97 -2.95 5.93
N THR A 94 -12.00 -2.09 6.94
CA THR A 94 -11.98 -2.46 8.36
C THR A 94 -13.13 -1.80 9.09
N ILE A 95 -13.57 -2.42 10.19
CA ILE A 95 -14.54 -1.85 11.14
C ILE A 95 -13.87 -1.40 12.45
N ALA A 96 -12.57 -1.65 12.62
CA ALA A 96 -11.82 -1.24 13.79
C ALA A 96 -11.24 0.17 13.60
N SER A 97 -11.21 0.96 14.68
CA SER A 97 -10.55 2.26 14.67
C SER A 97 -9.04 2.10 14.86
N ARG A 98 -8.28 3.02 14.27
CA ARG A 98 -6.89 3.23 14.64
C ARG A 98 -6.88 4.17 15.86
N ALA A 99 -6.90 3.59 17.05
CA ALA A 99 -6.77 4.38 18.28
C ALA A 99 -5.34 4.96 18.35
N GLY A 100 -5.24 6.26 18.65
CA GLY A 100 -3.98 6.95 18.91
C GLY A 100 -3.69 7.04 20.40
#